data_AF-A0A6V7JRL3-F1
#
_entry.id   AF-A0A6V7JRL3-F1
#
_cell.length_a   1.000
_cell.length_b   1.000
_cell.length_c   1.000
_cell.angle_alpha   90.00
_cell.angle_beta   90.00
_cell.angle_gamma   90.00
#
_symmetry.space_group_name_H-M   'P 1'
#
loop_
_entity.id
_entity.type
_entity.pdbx_description
1 polymer ?
#
loop_
_entity_poly.entity_id
_entity_poly.type
_entity_poly.pdbx_seq_one_letter_code
_entity_poly.pdbx_strand_id
1 'polypeptide(L)' 'NHCQLKECSGFFVVESVAHLDNESSLKLLVEQQRGIVAPLLVRPEQTWSNFWGAIADNGYYARSTDYMEIIENKRR' A
#
# COMPACT_ATOMS: atom_id res chain seq x y z
N ASN A 1 -7.57 -16.44 -14.14
CA ASN A 1 -8.88 -17.12 -14.29
C ASN A 1 -9.51 -17.64 -13.00
N HIS A 2 -8.79 -18.01 -11.92
CA HIS A 2 -9.44 -18.55 -10.70
C HIS A 2 -10.49 -17.61 -10.07
N CYS A 3 -10.14 -16.35 -9.78
CA CYS A 3 -11.08 -15.40 -9.16
C CYS A 3 -12.23 -15.00 -10.08
N GLN A 4 -12.00 -14.97 -11.40
CA GLN A 4 -13.06 -14.72 -12.38
C GLN A 4 -14.08 -15.86 -12.42
N LEU A 5 -13.64 -17.11 -12.25
CA LEU A 5 -14.53 -18.28 -12.16
C LEU A 5 -15.29 -18.39 -10.84
N LYS A 6 -14.74 -17.81 -9.77
CA LYS A 6 -15.30 -17.87 -8.41
C LYS A 6 -16.08 -16.62 -8.01
N GLU A 7 -16.23 -15.66 -8.94
CA GLU A 7 -16.93 -14.39 -8.70
C GLU A 7 -16.43 -13.69 -7.42
N CYS A 8 -15.11 -13.68 -7.21
CA CYS A 8 -14.53 -13.06 -6.03
C CYS A 8 -14.86 -11.57 -5.98
N SER A 9 -15.30 -11.07 -4.81
CA SER A 9 -15.58 -9.65 -4.60
C SER A 9 -14.33 -8.78 -4.59
N GLY A 10 -13.14 -9.38 -4.44
CA GLY A 10 -11.88 -8.66 -4.39
C GLY A 10 -10.68 -9.59 -4.45
N PHE A 11 -9.50 -9.00 -4.56
CA PHE A 11 -8.22 -9.70 -4.60
C PHE A 11 -7.27 -9.05 -3.60
N PHE A 12 -6.72 -9.83 -2.67
CA PHE A 12 -5.76 -9.36 -1.69
C PHE A 12 -4.40 -9.99 -1.97
N VAL A 13 -3.42 -9.16 -2.33
CA VAL A 13 -2.06 -9.57 -2.66
C VAL A 13 -1.13 -9.23 -1.50
N VAL A 14 -0.38 -10.22 -1.04
CA VAL A 14 0.63 -10.06 0.01
C VAL A 14 1.91 -10.72 -0.47
N GLU A 15 2.99 -9.95 -0.54
CA GLU A 15 4.32 -10.48 -0.86
C GLU A 15 4.94 -11.13 0.38
N SER A 16 5.84 -12.11 0.19
CA SER A 16 6.48 -12.83 1.31
C SER A 16 7.34 -11.95 2.22
N VAL A 17 7.73 -10.77 1.76
CA VAL A 17 8.50 -9.78 2.53
C VAL A 17 7.63 -8.75 3.24
N ALA A 18 6.32 -8.74 2.96
CA ALA A 18 5.38 -7.87 3.65
C ALA A 18 4.99 -8.50 5.00
N HIS A 19 5.18 -7.74 6.07
CA HIS A 19 4.80 -8.15 7.42
C HIS A 19 3.58 -7.33 7.86
N LEU A 20 2.45 -7.99 8.11
CA LEU A 20 1.22 -7.36 8.58
C LEU A 20 1.09 -7.59 10.09
N ASP A 21 1.50 -6.62 10.88
CA ASP A 21 1.40 -6.69 12.35
C ASP A 21 -0.04 -6.50 12.85
N ASN A 22 -0.86 -5.76 12.10
CA ASN A 22 -2.25 -5.49 12.46
C ASN A 22 -3.17 -6.59 11.90
N GLU A 23 -3.70 -7.44 12.77
CA GLU A 23 -4.65 -8.51 12.43
C GLU A 23 -5.92 -8.03 11.72
N SER A 24 -6.31 -6.77 11.91
CA SER A 24 -7.49 -6.17 11.28
C SER A 24 -7.22 -5.57 9.89
N SER A 25 -6.01 -5.72 9.34
CA SER A 25 -5.60 -5.05 8.08
C SER A 25 -6.59 -5.27 6.93
N LEU A 26 -6.95 -6.52 6.64
CA LEU A 26 -7.87 -6.83 5.53
C LEU A 26 -9.25 -6.17 5.73
N LYS A 27 -9.79 -6.25 6.95
CA LYS A 27 -11.08 -5.64 7.30
C LYS A 27 -11.04 -4.12 7.08
N LEU A 28 -10.03 -3.45 7.62
CA LEU A 28 -9.85 -2.00 7.52
C LEU A 28 -9.72 -1.54 6.06
N LEU A 29 -9.04 -2.32 5.21
CA LEU A 29 -8.91 -2.04 3.78
C LEU A 29 -10.24 -2.18 3.04
N VAL A 30 -11.01 -3.24 3.31
CA VAL A 30 -12.34 -3.45 2.69
C VAL A 30 -13.31 -2.36 3.10
N GLU A 31 -13.27 -1.92 4.36
CA GLU A 31 -14.11 -0.83 4.89
C GLU A 31 -13.86 0.53 4.21
N GLN A 32 -12.72 0.72 3.52
CA GLN A 32 -12.48 1.95 2.75
C GLN A 32 -13.38 2.08 1.52
N GLN A 33 -14.00 0.99 1.04
CA GLN A 33 -14.87 0.99 -0.15
C GLN A 33 -14.20 1.61 -1.39
N ARG A 34 -12.91 1.32 -1.60
CA ARG A 34 -12.11 1.81 -2.74
C ARG A 34 -11.87 0.67 -3.72
N GLY A 35 -11.80 0.98 -5.01
CA GLY A 35 -11.50 -0.02 -6.05
C GLY A 35 -10.11 -0.65 -5.91
N ILE A 36 -9.11 0.14 -5.48
CA ILE A 36 -7.76 -0.33 -5.14
C ILE A 36 -7.32 0.44 -3.89
N VAL A 37 -6.80 -0.28 -2.90
CA VAL A 37 -6.25 0.29 -1.67
C VAL A 37 -5.15 -0.62 -1.13
N ALA A 38 -4.14 -0.02 -0.50
CA ALA A 38 -3.05 -0.74 0.15
C ALA A 38 -2.80 -0.16 1.54
N PRO A 39 -2.37 -0.97 2.51
CA PRO A 39 -1.88 -0.46 3.78
C PRO A 39 -0.50 0.17 3.56
N LEU A 40 -0.18 1.24 4.31
CA LEU A 40 1.17 1.78 4.32
C LEU A 40 2.08 0.81 5.10
N LEU A 41 3.07 0.25 4.41
CA LEU A 41 4.14 -0.55 5.01
C LEU A 41 5.44 0.23 4.91
N VAL A 42 6.06 0.49 6.07
CA VAL A 42 7.34 1.20 6.17
C VAL A 42 8.39 0.21 6.67
N ARG A 43 9.57 0.23 6.05
CA ARG A 43 10.69 -0.56 6.56
C ARG A 43 11.26 0.12 7.81
N PRO A 44 11.32 -0.57 8.97
CA PRO A 44 11.88 0.00 10.19
C PRO A 44 13.28 0.58 9.96
N GLU A 45 13.57 1.72 10.60
CA GLU A 45 14.87 2.42 10.55
C GLU A 45 15.32 2.87 9.15
N GLN A 46 14.42 2.84 8.17
CA GLN A 46 14.70 3.21 6.79
C GLN A 46 13.67 4.21 6.27
N THR A 47 13.96 4.84 5.14
CA THR A 47 13.04 5.78 4.48
C THR A 47 12.28 5.14 3.31
N TRP A 48 12.18 3.82 3.29
CA TRP A 48 11.53 3.05 2.23
C TRP A 48 10.15 2.56 2.68
N SER A 49 9.17 2.68 1.79
CA SER A 49 7.82 2.16 1.96
C SER A 49 7.34 1.43 0.70
N ASN A 50 6.14 0.87 0.76
CA ASN A 50 5.51 0.16 -0.34
C ASN A 50 4.76 1.05 -1.36
N PHE A 51 5.02 2.37 -1.39
CA PHE A 51 4.40 3.28 -2.35
C PHE A 51 5.36 4.36 -2.85
N TRP A 52 5.07 4.90 -4.04
CA TRP A 52 5.70 6.10 -4.57
C TRP A 52 4.66 7.23 -4.63
N GLY A 53 4.98 8.39 -4.05
CA GLY A 53 4.10 9.56 -4.10
C GLY A 53 4.25 10.40 -5.39
N ALA A 54 5.31 10.18 -6.16
CA ALA A 54 5.58 10.88 -7.41
C ALA A 54 6.34 9.98 -8.40
N ILE A 55 6.31 10.38 -9.67
CA ILE A 55 7.02 9.73 -10.78
C ILE A 55 7.78 10.83 -11.52
N ALA A 56 9.04 10.56 -11.89
CA ALA A 56 9.84 11.47 -12.71
C ALA A 56 9.43 11.41 -14.19
N ASP A 57 9.83 12.39 -15.00
CA ASP A 57 9.46 12.47 -16.42
C ASP A 57 9.87 11.23 -17.23
N ASN A 58 10.87 10.48 -16.75
CA ASN A 58 11.33 9.24 -17.36
C ASN A 58 10.56 7.98 -16.90
N GLY A 59 9.52 8.13 -16.07
CA GLY A 59 8.70 7.03 -15.57
C GLY A 59 9.28 6.30 -14.34
N TYR A 60 10.42 6.74 -13.81
CA TYR A 60 11.03 6.14 -12.62
C TYR A 60 10.57 6.81 -11.33
N TYR A 61 10.97 6.23 -10.21
CA TYR A 61 10.76 6.79 -8.87
C TYR A 61 11.16 8.26 -8.80
N ALA A 62 10.24 9.07 -8.28
CA ALA A 62 10.54 10.37 -7.72
C ALA A 62 10.00 10.46 -6.30
N ARG A 63 10.73 11.16 -5.43
CA ARG A 63 10.24 11.43 -4.07
C ARG A 63 9.25 12.60 -4.12
N SER A 64 8.01 12.39 -3.69
CA SER A 64 7.07 13.50 -3.51
C SER A 64 7.49 14.38 -2.33
N THR A 65 7.09 15.65 -2.37
CA THR A 65 7.44 16.63 -1.32
C THR A 65 6.89 16.26 0.05
N ASP A 66 5.77 15.55 0.09
CA ASP A 66 5.08 15.09 1.30
C ASP A 66 5.40 13.66 1.72
N TYR A 67 6.29 12.96 0.99
CA TYR A 67 6.60 11.55 1.23
C TYR A 67 7.05 11.28 2.67
N MET A 68 7.96 12.10 3.20
CA MET A 68 8.47 11.95 4.57
C MET A 68 7.37 12.17 5.62
N GLU A 69 6.49 13.14 5.39
CA GLU A 69 5.37 13.42 6.30
C GLU A 69 4.38 12.24 6.33
N ILE A 70 4.16 11.57 5.20
CA ILE A 70 3.28 10.40 5.10
C ILE A 70 3.90 9.19 5.82
N ILE A 71 5.16 8.84 5.54
CA ILE A 71 5.78 7.65 6.16
C ILE A 71 6.01 7.81 7.67
N GLU A 72 6.14 9.05 8.15
CA GLU A 72 6.24 9.37 9.58
C GLU A 72 4.86 9.58 10.24
N ASN A 73 3.76 9.39 9.50
CA ASN A 73 2.39 9.59 9.97
C ASN A 73 2.15 11.00 10.56
N LYS A 74 2.82 12.01 10.01
CA LYS A 74 2.68 13.44 10.35
C LYS A 74 1.66 14.16 9.46
N ARG A 75 1.17 13.47 8.43
CA ARG A 75 0.15 13.94 7.49
C ARG A 75 -0.93 12.86 7.35
N ARG A 76 -2.20 13.25 7.44
CA ARG A 76 -3.36 12.37 7.31
C ARG A 76 -4.40 13.01 6.41
#